data_AF-A0A7K1JBQ9-F1
#
_entry.id   AF-A0A7K1JBQ9-F1
#
_cell.length_a   1.000
_cell.length_b   1.000
_cell.length_c   1.000
_cell.angle_alpha   90.00
_cell.angle_beta   90.00
_cell.angle_gamma   90.00
#
_symmetry.space_group_name_H-M   'P 1'
#
loop_
_entity.id
_entity.type
_entity.pdbx_description
1 polymer ?
#
loop_
_entity_poly.entity_id
_entity_poly.type
_entity_poly.pdbx_seq_one_letter_code
_entity_poly.pdbx_strand_id
1 'polypeptide(L)'
;MNYTSWWARVAASVVDRFPPLFVVIFCGLVERSQRVTKCLVDQADYSLGPYCATGNSVSGVLIWLAGIVVAVLFTVWNHGYLQGTTGSSLGKRLLRFQVIDENTGEPVGFGRSVVRQVAHLVDAIPVFAGYLFPLWDDKRQTLADKIMSTVCVSTR
;
A
#
# COMPACT_ATOMS: atom_id res chain seq x y z
N MET A 1 -24.78 -6.28 14.55
CA MET A 1 -23.77 -6.71 13.54
C MET A 1 -22.52 -7.17 14.27
N ASN A 2 -21.88 -8.25 13.84
CA ASN A 2 -20.61 -8.69 14.43
C ASN A 2 -19.45 -7.90 13.81
N TYR A 3 -18.93 -6.91 14.54
CA TYR A 3 -17.80 -6.09 14.10
C TYR A 3 -16.49 -6.87 14.12
N THR A 4 -15.70 -6.73 13.05
CA THR A 4 -14.42 -7.44 12.91
C THR A 4 -13.38 -6.96 13.91
N SER A 5 -12.66 -7.90 14.53
CA SER A 5 -11.58 -7.61 15.46
C SER A 5 -10.41 -6.84 14.82
N TRP A 6 -9.70 -6.05 15.62
CA TRP A 6 -8.57 -5.25 15.15
C TRP A 6 -7.47 -6.12 14.54
N TRP A 7 -7.11 -7.24 15.18
CA TRP A 7 -6.08 -8.15 14.67
C TRP A 7 -6.40 -8.74 13.30
N ALA A 8 -7.66 -9.09 13.03
CA ALA A 8 -8.06 -9.57 11.70
C ALA A 8 -7.91 -8.46 10.63
N ARG A 9 -8.16 -7.20 10.99
CA ARG A 9 -7.94 -6.05 10.09
C ARG A 9 -6.45 -5.85 9.80
N VAL A 10 -5.60 -5.94 10.83
CA VAL A 10 -4.15 -5.85 10.67
C VAL A 10 -3.64 -6.97 9.77
N ALA A 11 -4.04 -8.22 10.04
CA ALA A 11 -3.64 -9.38 9.23
C ALA A 11 -4.09 -9.24 7.77
N ALA A 12 -5.33 -8.79 7.50
CA ALA A 12 -5.79 -8.52 6.14
C ALA A 12 -4.91 -7.47 5.46
N SER A 13 -4.57 -6.40 6.18
CA SER A 13 -3.75 -5.31 5.64
C SER A 13 -2.31 -5.73 5.33
N VAL A 14 -1.77 -6.70 6.06
CA VAL A 14 -0.46 -7.31 5.75
C VAL A 14 -0.55 -8.14 4.48
N VAL A 15 -1.58 -8.99 4.36
CA VAL A 15 -1.80 -9.83 3.18
C VAL A 15 -2.03 -8.97 1.93
N ASP A 16 -2.83 -7.91 2.03
CA ASP A 16 -3.12 -7.03 0.90
C ASP A 16 -1.90 -6.24 0.42
N ARG A 17 -1.00 -5.84 1.33
CA ARG A 17 0.20 -5.04 1.00
C ARG A 17 1.40 -5.90 0.59
N PHE A 18 1.39 -7.20 0.86
CA PHE A 18 2.51 -8.08 0.54
C PHE A 18 2.81 -8.13 -0.97
N PRO A 19 1.85 -8.39 -1.89
CA PRO A 19 2.13 -8.43 -3.32
C PRO A 19 2.75 -7.15 -3.90
N PRO A 20 2.19 -5.94 -3.69
CA PRO A 20 2.79 -4.72 -4.24
C PRO A 20 4.16 -4.42 -3.61
N LEU A 21 4.33 -4.68 -2.31
CA LEU A 21 5.61 -4.49 -1.64
C LEU A 21 6.69 -5.43 -2.20
N PHE A 22 6.33 -6.70 -2.42
CA PHE A 22 7.22 -7.68 -3.02
C PHE A 22 7.70 -7.24 -4.40
N VAL A 23 6.79 -6.79 -5.26
CA VAL A 23 7.12 -6.30 -6.61
C VAL A 23 8.09 -5.12 -6.56
N VAL A 24 7.80 -4.10 -5.73
CA VAL A 24 8.65 -2.90 -5.63
C VAL A 24 10.03 -3.23 -5.07
N ILE A 25 10.11 -4.06 -4.02
CA ILE A 25 11.39 -4.49 -3.45
C ILE A 25 12.18 -5.28 -4.49
N PHE A 26 11.55 -6.26 -5.15
CA PHE A 26 12.20 -7.08 -6.15
C PHE A 26 12.76 -6.24 -7.30
N CYS A 27 11.95 -5.37 -7.90
CA CYS A 27 12.41 -4.49 -8.98
C CYS A 27 13.51 -3.52 -8.51
N GLY A 28 13.49 -3.08 -7.25
CA GLY A 28 14.55 -2.22 -6.69
C GLY A 28 15.86 -2.98 -6.43
N LEU A 29 15.80 -4.27 -6.11
CA LEU A 29 16.98 -5.13 -6.05
C LEU A 29 17.56 -5.35 -7.45
N VAL A 30 16.72 -5.52 -8.47
CA VAL A 30 17.15 -5.61 -9.88
C VAL A 30 17.79 -4.30 -10.35
N GLU A 31 17.23 -3.14 -10.00
CA GLU A 31 17.87 -1.85 -10.28
C GLU A 31 19.28 -1.77 -9.66
N ARG A 32 19.40 -2.18 -8.38
CA ARG A 32 20.68 -2.18 -7.67
C ARG A 32 21.70 -3.13 -8.28
N SER A 33 21.27 -4.27 -8.83
CA SER A 33 22.17 -5.21 -9.50
C SER A 33 22.66 -4.72 -10.87
N GLN A 34 21.94 -3.79 -11.50
CA GLN A 34 22.30 -3.21 -12.79
C GLN A 34 23.07 -1.88 -12.69
N ARG A 35 23.62 -1.53 -11.52
CA ARG A 35 24.41 -0.31 -11.37
C ARG A 35 25.69 -0.39 -12.22
N VAL A 36 26.02 0.72 -12.87
CA VAL A 36 27.17 0.82 -13.78
C VAL A 36 28.22 1.72 -13.14
N THR A 37 29.46 1.24 -13.07
CA THR A 37 30.61 2.03 -12.65
C THR A 37 31.30 2.58 -13.89
N LYS A 38 31.40 3.91 -13.98
CA LYS A 38 32.18 4.59 -15.01
C LYS A 38 33.43 5.17 -14.37
N CYS A 39 34.58 4.83 -14.92
CA CYS A 39 35.86 5.40 -14.51
C CYS A 39 36.30 6.35 -15.61
N LEU A 40 36.61 7.59 -15.23
CA LEU A 40 37.19 8.57 -16.12
C LEU A 40 38.70 8.58 -15.84
N VAL A 41 39.48 8.34 -16.89
CA VAL A 41 40.93 8.54 -16.87
C VAL A 41 41.14 9.85 -17.60
N ASP A 42 41.56 10.88 -16.87
CA ASP A 42 41.81 12.17 -17.51
C ASP A 42 43.07 12.08 -18.37
N GLN A 43 43.04 12.71 -19.54
CA GLN A 43 44.18 12.80 -20.46
C GLN A 43 44.84 14.19 -20.41
N ALA A 44 44.53 15.04 -19.42
CA ALA A 44 45.03 16.41 -19.36
C ALA A 44 45.82 16.74 -18.07
N ASP A 45 47.08 17.16 -18.28
CA ASP A 45 48.05 17.97 -17.50
C ASP A 45 48.25 17.81 -15.99
N TYR A 46 47.30 17.27 -15.21
CA TYR A 46 47.47 16.99 -13.79
C TYR A 46 47.23 15.51 -13.54
N SER A 47 48.26 14.81 -13.05
CA SER A 47 48.24 13.37 -12.77
C SER A 47 47.40 13.02 -11.53
N LEU A 48 46.10 13.29 -11.58
CA LEU A 48 45.11 12.73 -10.67
C LEU A 48 44.87 11.28 -11.10
N GLY A 49 44.96 10.34 -10.15
CA GLY A 49 44.69 8.92 -10.41
C GLY A 49 43.26 8.69 -10.93
N PRO A 50 42.95 7.47 -11.41
CA PRO A 50 41.64 7.17 -11.97
C PRO A 50 40.54 7.40 -10.93
N TYR A 51 39.49 8.12 -11.31
CA TYR A 51 38.30 8.33 -10.48
C TYR A 51 37.10 7.57 -11.07
N CYS A 52 36.42 6.81 -10.22
CA CYS A 52 35.28 5.98 -10.60
C CYS A 52 34.02 6.41 -9.86
N ALA A 53 32.90 6.48 -10.57
CA ALA A 53 31.59 6.73 -10.01
C ALA A 53 30.62 5.61 -10.38
N THR A 54 29.91 5.06 -9.39
CA THR A 54 28.85 4.07 -9.59
C THR A 54 27.51 4.77 -9.61
N GLY A 55 26.79 4.64 -10.73
CA GLY A 55 25.46 5.21 -10.92
C GLY A 55 24.40 4.15 -11.21
N ASN A 56 23.14 4.56 -11.13
CA ASN A 56 22.02 3.76 -11.60
C ASN A 56 22.07 3.68 -13.13
N SER A 57 21.73 2.52 -13.71
CA SER A 57 21.52 2.39 -15.14
C SER A 57 20.12 2.83 -15.54
N VAL A 58 19.97 3.32 -16.78
CA VAL A 58 18.65 3.68 -17.34
C VAL A 58 17.71 2.47 -17.31
N SER A 59 18.20 1.28 -17.69
CA SER A 59 17.40 0.06 -17.65
C SER A 59 16.94 -0.30 -16.24
N GLY A 60 17.81 -0.16 -15.23
CA GLY A 60 17.47 -0.46 -13.85
C GLY A 60 16.38 0.46 -13.32
N VAL A 61 16.51 1.77 -13.57
CA VAL A 61 15.51 2.76 -13.18
C VAL A 61 14.16 2.48 -13.86
N LEU A 62 14.16 2.16 -15.15
CA LEU A 62 12.92 1.83 -15.87
C LEU A 62 12.23 0.57 -15.30
N ILE A 63 12.98 -0.47 -14.95
CA ILE A 63 12.44 -1.68 -14.31
C ILE A 63 11.81 -1.35 -12.96
N TRP A 64 12.48 -0.52 -12.15
CA TRP A 64 11.94 -0.10 -10.86
C TRP A 64 10.66 0.73 -11.00
N LEU A 65 10.65 1.72 -11.90
CA LEU A 65 9.46 2.52 -12.18
C LEU A 65 8.29 1.67 -12.69
N ALA A 66 8.54 0.70 -13.57
CA ALA A 66 7.53 -0.24 -14.03
C ALA A 66 6.97 -1.07 -12.87
N GLY A 67 7.83 -1.53 -11.96
CA GLY A 67 7.42 -2.23 -10.73
C GLY A 67 6.50 -1.39 -9.84
N ILE A 68 6.80 -0.10 -9.68
CA ILE A 68 5.92 0.85 -8.95
C ILE A 68 4.57 0.96 -9.63
N VAL A 69 4.53 1.14 -10.95
CA VAL A 69 3.26 1.25 -11.71
C VAL A 69 2.41 -0.01 -11.50
N VAL A 70 3.01 -1.20 -11.60
CA VAL A 70 2.31 -2.47 -11.35
C VAL A 70 1.77 -2.54 -9.92
N ALA A 71 2.57 -2.14 -8.92
CA ALA A 71 2.15 -2.12 -7.52
C ALA A 71 0.98 -1.13 -7.27
N VAL A 72 1.01 0.05 -7.89
CA VAL A 72 -0.08 1.04 -7.81
C VAL A 72 -1.35 0.49 -8.46
N LEU A 73 -1.26 -0.05 -9.68
CA LEU A 73 -2.39 -0.64 -10.39
C LEU A 73 -3.03 -1.77 -9.57
N PHE A 74 -2.22 -2.66 -9.00
CA PHE A 74 -2.70 -3.72 -8.12
C PHE A 74 -3.42 -3.14 -6.88
N THR A 75 -2.85 -2.12 -6.25
CA THR A 75 -3.43 -1.48 -5.06
C THR A 75 -4.78 -0.81 -5.38
N VAL A 76 -4.88 -0.09 -6.50
CA VAL A 76 -6.12 0.54 -6.96
C VAL A 76 -7.16 -0.52 -7.31
N TRP A 77 -6.76 -1.61 -7.96
CA TRP A 77 -7.67 -2.71 -8.26
C TRP A 77 -8.17 -3.41 -6.98
N ASN A 78 -7.30 -3.77 -6.05
CA ASN A 78 -7.67 -4.50 -4.84
C ASN A 78 -8.47 -3.64 -3.83
N HIS A 79 -7.98 -2.44 -3.51
CA HIS A 79 -8.60 -1.56 -2.52
C HIS A 79 -9.60 -0.56 -3.10
N GLY A 80 -9.49 -0.20 -4.37
CA GLY A 80 -10.48 0.64 -5.04
C GLY A 80 -11.60 -0.22 -5.61
N TYR A 81 -11.30 -1.05 -6.61
CA TYR A 81 -12.32 -1.79 -7.38
C TYR A 81 -12.90 -2.96 -6.61
N LEU A 82 -12.09 -3.94 -6.20
CA LEU A 82 -12.56 -5.17 -5.57
C LEU A 82 -13.24 -4.87 -4.23
N GLN A 83 -12.58 -4.10 -3.37
CA GLN A 83 -13.15 -3.68 -2.09
C GLN A 83 -14.36 -2.75 -2.26
N GLY A 84 -14.33 -1.82 -3.22
CA GLY A 84 -15.45 -0.90 -3.42
C GLY A 84 -16.71 -1.59 -3.93
N THR A 85 -16.57 -2.54 -4.85
CA THR A 85 -17.71 -3.26 -5.45
C THR A 85 -18.23 -4.41 -4.60
N THR A 86 -17.36 -5.08 -3.83
CA THR A 86 -17.73 -6.28 -3.07
C THR A 86 -17.60 -6.14 -1.55
N GLY A 87 -17.16 -4.97 -1.07
CA GLY A 87 -16.83 -4.74 0.34
C GLY A 87 -15.51 -5.39 0.80
N SER A 88 -14.92 -6.29 0.00
CA SER A 88 -13.79 -7.11 0.42
C SER A 88 -12.60 -7.03 -0.55
N SER A 89 -11.42 -6.67 -0.03
CA SER A 89 -10.13 -6.92 -0.69
C SER A 89 -9.73 -8.40 -0.56
N LEU A 90 -8.66 -8.82 -1.23
CA LEU A 90 -8.16 -10.20 -1.16
C LEU A 90 -7.88 -10.67 0.28
N GLY A 91 -7.17 -9.88 1.08
CA GLY A 91 -6.89 -10.18 2.48
C GLY A 91 -8.16 -10.26 3.33
N LYS A 92 -9.13 -9.38 3.07
CA LYS A 92 -10.43 -9.38 3.74
C LYS A 92 -11.26 -10.61 3.39
N ARG A 93 -11.24 -11.05 2.12
CA ARG A 93 -11.87 -12.30 1.69
C ARG A 93 -11.27 -13.51 2.38
N LEU A 94 -9.94 -13.58 2.47
CA LEU A 94 -9.23 -14.65 3.16
C LEU A 94 -9.61 -14.73 4.65
N LEU A 95 -9.75 -13.57 5.30
CA LEU A 95 -10.13 -13.47 6.71
C LEU A 95 -11.64 -13.36 6.95
N ARG A 96 -12.46 -13.50 5.89
CA ARG A 96 -13.93 -13.59 5.92
C ARG A 96 -14.62 -12.40 6.59
N PHE A 97 -14.22 -11.20 6.19
CA PHE A 97 -14.93 -9.98 6.58
C PHE A 97 -14.99 -8.99 5.43
N GLN A 98 -15.84 -7.98 5.58
CA GLN A 98 -16.05 -6.96 4.56
C GLN A 98 -16.25 -5.59 5.17
N VAL A 99 -15.98 -4.55 4.38
CA VAL A 99 -16.33 -3.16 4.66
C VAL A 99 -17.59 -2.80 3.90
N ILE A 100 -18.56 -2.26 4.62
CA ILE A 100 -19.83 -1.78 4.08
C ILE A 100 -20.11 -0.36 4.57
N ASP A 101 -21.01 0.32 3.89
CA ASP A 101 -21.60 1.55 4.40
C ASP A 101 -22.39 1.25 5.68
N GLU A 102 -22.20 2.09 6.70
CA GLU A 102 -22.83 1.91 8.00
C GLU A 102 -24.35 2.09 7.97
N ASN A 103 -24.86 2.94 7.08
CA ASN A 103 -26.27 3.29 6.99
C ASN A 103 -27.03 2.34 6.06
N THR A 104 -26.44 1.98 4.91
CA THR A 104 -27.13 1.12 3.92
C THR A 104 -26.80 -0.35 4.06
N GLY A 105 -25.65 -0.70 4.65
CA GLY A 105 -25.16 -2.07 4.71
C GLY A 105 -24.62 -2.62 3.39
N GLU A 106 -24.53 -1.77 2.36
CA GLU A 106 -24.07 -2.14 1.01
C GLU A 106 -22.57 -1.84 0.82
N PRO A 107 -21.91 -2.44 -0.20
CA PRO A 107 -20.56 -2.04 -0.59
C PRO A 107 -20.48 -0.55 -0.92
N VAL A 108 -19.40 0.09 -0.45
CA VAL A 108 -19.24 1.56 -0.49
C VAL A 108 -19.04 2.15 -1.90
N GLY A 109 -18.80 1.31 -2.91
CA GLY A 109 -18.48 1.72 -4.28
C GLY A 109 -17.01 2.11 -4.46
N PHE A 110 -16.56 2.12 -5.72
CA PHE A 110 -15.15 2.38 -6.09
C PHE A 110 -14.64 3.72 -5.52
N GLY A 111 -15.33 4.83 -5.82
CA GLY A 111 -14.88 6.17 -5.47
C GLY A 111 -14.73 6.35 -3.96
N ARG A 112 -15.76 5.99 -3.17
CA ARG A 112 -15.67 6.08 -1.70
C ARG A 112 -14.64 5.12 -1.13
N SER A 113 -14.45 3.95 -1.72
CA SER A 113 -13.39 3.03 -1.29
C SER A 113 -11.98 3.64 -1.48
N VAL A 114 -11.74 4.33 -2.60
CA VAL A 114 -10.49 5.07 -2.85
C VAL A 114 -10.33 6.25 -1.89
N VAL A 115 -11.37 7.09 -1.74
CA VAL A 115 -11.33 8.23 -0.80
C VAL A 115 -11.10 7.74 0.64
N ARG A 116 -11.64 6.59 1.02
CA ARG A 116 -11.37 5.99 2.33
C ARG A 116 -9.91 5.61 2.53
N GLN A 117 -9.19 5.18 1.48
CA GLN A 117 -7.73 4.95 1.57
C GLN A 117 -6.97 6.25 1.82
N VAL A 118 -7.41 7.36 1.21
CA VAL A 118 -6.84 8.68 1.46
C VAL A 118 -7.19 9.17 2.88
N ALA A 119 -8.42 8.93 3.34
CA ALA A 119 -8.87 9.27 4.70
C ALA A 119 -8.04 8.57 5.79
N HIS A 120 -7.48 7.38 5.52
CA HIS A 120 -6.55 6.71 6.42
C HIS A 120 -5.26 7.53 6.68
N LEU A 121 -4.93 8.56 5.89
CA LEU A 121 -3.87 9.51 6.25
C LEU A 121 -4.18 10.23 7.57
N VAL A 122 -5.45 10.47 7.88
CA VAL A 122 -5.89 11.07 9.15
C VAL A 122 -5.57 10.15 10.33
N ASP A 123 -5.63 8.83 10.13
CA ASP A 123 -5.26 7.87 11.18
C ASP A 123 -3.77 7.92 11.52
N ALA A 124 -2.92 8.36 10.58
CA ALA A 124 -1.48 8.49 10.74
C ALA A 124 -1.07 9.78 11.47
N ILE A 125 -1.84 10.88 11.34
CA ILE A 125 -1.56 12.19 11.96
C ILE A 125 -1.31 12.08 13.48
N PRO A 126 -2.16 11.41 14.28
CA PRO A 126 -1.92 11.26 15.73
C PRO A 126 -0.91 10.14 16.01
N VAL A 127 0.25 10.14 15.33
CA VAL A 127 1.31 9.13 15.46
C VAL A 127 0.75 7.71 15.31
N PHE A 128 -0.03 7.47 14.25
CA PHE A 128 -0.70 6.21 13.95
C PHE A 128 -1.74 5.74 15.00
N ALA A 129 -2.06 6.54 16.03
CA ALA A 129 -3.04 6.16 17.04
C ALA A 129 -4.46 5.97 16.47
N GLY A 130 -4.80 6.61 15.35
CA GLY A 130 -6.09 6.41 14.68
C GLY A 130 -6.28 4.97 14.16
N TYR A 131 -5.19 4.26 13.88
CA TYR A 131 -5.26 2.84 13.52
C TYR A 131 -5.54 1.94 14.73
N LEU A 132 -5.31 2.41 15.96
CA LEU A 132 -5.56 1.66 17.19
C LEU A 132 -7.00 1.85 17.71
N PHE A 133 -7.71 2.86 17.20
CA PHE A 133 -9.08 3.19 17.59
C PHE A 133 -10.06 1.99 17.60
N PRO A 134 -10.00 1.03 16.65
CA PRO A 134 -10.83 -0.17 16.70
C PRO A 134 -10.66 -1.09 17.93
N LEU A 135 -9.66 -0.86 18.79
CA LEU A 135 -9.47 -1.60 20.03
C LEU A 135 -10.46 -1.20 21.12
N TRP A 136 -10.91 0.06 21.14
CA TRP A 136 -11.79 0.62 22.17
C TRP A 136 -13.07 1.27 21.63
N ASP A 137 -13.18 1.46 20.32
CA ASP A 137 -14.40 1.96 19.69
C ASP A 137 -15.53 0.90 19.68
N ASP A 138 -16.75 1.30 20.04
CA ASP A 138 -17.92 0.41 20.11
C ASP A 138 -18.24 -0.31 18.79
N LYS A 139 -18.03 0.38 17.66
CA LYS A 139 -18.21 -0.15 16.30
C LYS A 139 -16.89 -0.64 15.68
N ARG A 140 -15.82 -0.62 16.47
CA ARG A 140 -14.44 -0.92 16.07
C ARG A 140 -14.01 -0.09 14.85
N GLN A 141 -14.38 1.17 14.74
CA GLN A 141 -14.05 2.03 13.59
C GLN A 141 -12.67 2.70 13.75
N THR A 142 -11.95 2.89 12.64
CA THR A 142 -10.83 3.86 12.57
C THR A 142 -11.38 5.30 12.41
N LEU A 143 -10.53 6.33 12.52
CA LEU A 143 -10.98 7.71 12.26
C LEU A 143 -11.43 7.86 10.80
N ALA A 144 -10.72 7.24 9.87
CA ALA A 144 -11.13 7.18 8.47
C ALA A 144 -12.49 6.49 8.28
N ASP A 145 -12.72 5.37 8.97
CA ASP A 145 -13.99 4.67 8.87
C ASP A 145 -15.16 5.53 9.40
N LYS A 146 -14.93 6.33 10.45
CA LYS A 146 -15.91 7.29 10.98
C LYS A 146 -16.20 8.43 9.99
N ILE A 147 -15.16 9.04 9.42
CA ILE A 147 -15.28 10.09 8.40
C ILE A 147 -16.10 9.59 7.20
N MET A 148 -15.88 8.33 6.82
CA MET A 148 -16.50 7.74 5.63
C MET A 148 -17.84 7.05 5.92
N SER A 149 -18.29 7.01 7.17
CA SER A 149 -19.47 6.26 7.64
C SER A 149 -19.43 4.80 7.18
N THR A 150 -18.33 4.11 7.48
CA THR A 150 -18.11 2.70 7.10
C THR A 150 -17.84 1.83 8.32
N VAL A 151 -18.17 0.55 8.22
CA VAL A 151 -17.93 -0.45 9.27
C VAL A 151 -17.36 -1.73 8.68
N CYS A 152 -16.43 -2.39 9.38
CA CYS A 152 -16.01 -3.75 9.02
C CYS A 152 -16.83 -4.78 9.79
N VAL A 153 -17.47 -5.69 9.07
CA VAL A 153 -18.33 -6.74 9.63
C VAL A 153 -17.84 -8.12 9.22
N SER A 154 -17.96 -9.08 10.13
CA SER A 154 -17.75 -10.51 9.85
C SER A 154 -18.76 -11.00 8.79
N THR A 155 -18.28 -11.82 7.85
CA THR A 155 -19.13 -12.55 6.89
C THR A 155 -19.39 -14.00 7.35
N ARG A 156 -18.88 -14.39 8.52
CA ARG A 156 -19.31 -15.58 9.26
C ARG A 156 -20.46 -15.26 10.19
#